data_AF-A0AAX2I6W8-F1
#
_entry.id   AF-A0AAX2I6W8-F1
#
_cell.length_a   1.000
_cell.length_b   1.000
_cell.length_c   1.000
_cell.angle_alpha   90.00
_cell.angle_beta   90.00
_cell.angle_gamma   90.00
#
_symmetry.space_group_name_H-M   'P 1'
#
loop_
_entity.id
_entity.type
_entity.pdbx_description
1 polymer ?
#
loop_
_entity_poly.entity_id
_entity_poly.type
_entity_poly.pdbx_seq_one_letter_code
_entity_poly.pdbx_strand_id
1 'polypeptide(L)'
;MEEIDNLLMYVLGLIKEYNVTAYEIERNTGLSAVGVQKIINGETKRPQSNTLNTIMEYIEGKYINVKISKSNLIAGGKQKINQGGVYNDGEDIKELISDLMNMIREKDKQISKKDEQIQQLLQIIAGKSQQL
;
A
#
# COMPACT_ATOMS: atom_id res chain seq x y z
N MET A 1 6.58 18.40 4.32
CA MET A 1 5.92 17.83 3.12
C MET A 1 4.46 17.60 3.52
N GLU A 2 3.51 18.10 2.74
CA GLU A 2 2.08 18.03 3.09
C GLU A 2 1.56 16.60 2.94
N GLU A 3 0.52 16.21 3.69
CA GLU A 3 -0.06 14.86 3.67
C GLU A 3 -0.45 14.40 2.24
N ILE A 4 -0.95 15.34 1.44
CA ILE A 4 -1.35 15.10 0.06
C ILE A 4 -0.16 14.88 -0.90
N ASP A 5 0.99 15.52 -0.64
CA ASP A 5 2.21 15.35 -1.43
C ASP A 5 2.79 13.95 -1.22
N ASN A 6 2.76 13.46 0.02
CA ASN A 6 3.19 12.10 0.36
C ASN A 6 2.29 11.06 -0.35
N LEU A 7 0.97 11.26 -0.32
CA LEU A 7 0.01 10.39 -1.01
C LEU A 7 0.24 10.39 -2.53
N LEU A 8 0.46 11.56 -3.14
CA LEU A 8 0.77 11.67 -4.55
C LEU A 8 2.06 10.92 -4.92
N MET A 9 3.14 11.13 -4.16
CA MET A 9 4.40 10.43 -4.39
C MET A 9 4.25 8.91 -4.28
N TYR A 10 3.49 8.45 -3.27
CA TYR A 10 3.22 7.04 -3.08
C TYR A 10 2.45 6.43 -4.25
N VAL A 11 1.35 7.06 -4.68
CA VAL A 11 0.54 6.61 -5.82
C VAL A 11 1.34 6.58 -7.11
N LEU A 12 2.17 7.60 -7.39
CA LEU A 12 3.04 7.61 -8.56
C LEU A 12 4.09 6.50 -8.52
N GLY A 13 4.61 6.19 -7.33
CA GLY A 13 5.50 5.04 -7.09
C GLY A 13 4.83 3.73 -7.48
N LEU A 14 3.61 3.48 -7.00
CA LEU A 14 2.83 2.29 -7.32
C LEU A 14 2.52 2.17 -8.82
N ILE A 15 2.09 3.27 -9.46
CA ILE A 15 1.83 3.31 -10.91
C ILE A 15 3.08 2.88 -11.69
N LYS A 16 4.24 3.39 -11.30
CA LYS A 16 5.52 3.07 -11.93
C LYS A 16 5.94 1.62 -11.68
N GLU A 17 5.82 1.15 -10.45
CA GLU A 17 6.20 -0.22 -10.04
C GLU A 17 5.41 -1.28 -10.82
N TYR A 18 4.09 -1.10 -10.94
CA TYR A 18 3.20 -2.06 -11.58
C TYR A 18 2.93 -1.76 -13.07
N ASN A 19 3.59 -0.75 -13.65
CA ASN A 19 3.38 -0.28 -15.03
C ASN A 19 1.91 -0.02 -15.38
N VAL A 20 1.17 0.57 -14.43
CA VAL A 20 -0.27 0.81 -14.57
C VAL A 20 -0.52 1.96 -15.52
N THR A 21 -1.38 1.75 -16.51
CA THR A 21 -1.70 2.79 -17.50
C THR A 21 -2.92 3.62 -17.09
N ALA A 22 -3.00 4.87 -17.57
CA ALA A 22 -4.20 5.70 -17.37
C ALA A 22 -5.46 5.05 -17.96
N TYR A 23 -5.33 4.35 -19.09
CA TYR A 23 -6.40 3.57 -19.71
C TYR A 23 -6.89 2.47 -18.78
N GLU A 24 -5.97 1.74 -18.16
CA GLU A 24 -6.33 0.68 -17.23
C GLU A 24 -7.09 1.22 -16.01
N ILE A 25 -6.62 2.33 -15.42
CA ILE A 25 -7.29 2.98 -14.30
C ILE A 25 -8.70 3.41 -14.70
N GLU A 26 -8.87 4.03 -15.87
CA GLU A 26 -10.18 4.46 -16.38
C GLU A 26 -11.16 3.31 -16.48
N ARG A 27 -10.74 2.18 -17.07
CA ARG A 27 -11.58 1.00 -17.28
C ARG A 27 -12.09 0.36 -15.99
N ASN A 28 -11.46 0.64 -14.86
CA ASN A 28 -11.74 -0.02 -13.58
C ASN A 28 -12.21 0.91 -12.46
N THR A 29 -12.09 2.24 -12.62
CA THR A 29 -12.37 3.21 -11.55
C THR A 29 -13.36 4.31 -11.91
N GLY A 30 -13.65 4.50 -13.20
CA GLY A 30 -14.50 5.61 -13.66
C GLY A 30 -13.80 6.98 -13.70
N LEU A 31 -12.51 7.05 -13.34
CA LEU A 31 -11.69 8.23 -13.56
C LEU A 31 -11.37 8.39 -15.05
N SER A 32 -11.34 9.62 -15.57
CA SER A 32 -10.96 9.86 -16.97
C SER A 32 -9.50 9.52 -17.20
N ALA A 33 -9.20 8.77 -18.28
CA ALA A 33 -7.82 8.49 -18.67
C ALA A 33 -7.01 9.77 -18.89
N VAL A 34 -7.60 10.82 -19.46
CA VAL A 34 -6.91 12.12 -19.66
C VAL A 34 -6.56 12.77 -18.32
N GLY A 35 -7.48 12.73 -17.35
CA GLY A 35 -7.24 13.27 -16.01
C GLY A 35 -6.14 12.51 -15.27
N VAL A 36 -6.18 11.18 -15.33
CA VAL A 36 -5.16 10.31 -14.74
C VAL A 36 -3.79 10.51 -15.42
N GLN A 37 -3.76 10.63 -16.74
CA GLN A 37 -2.53 10.86 -17.49
C GLN A 37 -1.85 12.17 -17.08
N LYS A 38 -2.62 13.25 -16.85
CA LYS A 38 -2.08 14.52 -16.34
C LYS A 38 -1.48 14.40 -14.94
N ILE A 39 -1.99 13.50 -14.11
CA ILE A 39 -1.40 13.22 -12.79
C ILE A 39 -0.08 12.47 -12.99
N ILE A 40 -0.07 11.42 -13.81
CA ILE A 40 1.12 10.63 -14.12
C ILE A 40 2.24 11.49 -14.72
N ASN A 41 1.89 12.41 -15.62
CA ASN A 41 2.83 13.32 -16.26
C ASN A 41 3.32 14.46 -15.33
N GLY A 42 2.75 14.60 -14.13
CA GLY A 42 3.06 15.71 -13.21
C GLY A 42 2.48 17.07 -13.63
N GLU A 43 1.57 17.10 -14.61
CA GLU A 43 0.87 18.32 -15.04
C GLU A 43 -0.13 18.81 -13.98
N THR A 44 -0.65 17.88 -13.17
CA THR A 44 -1.53 18.20 -12.04
C THR A 44 -0.72 18.27 -10.75
N LYS A 45 -0.38 19.48 -10.31
CA LYS A 45 0.44 19.73 -9.11
C LYS A 45 -0.23 19.29 -7.79
N ARG A 46 -1.56 19.35 -7.73
CA ARG A 46 -2.36 18.99 -6.54
C ARG A 46 -3.64 18.26 -6.94
N PRO A 47 -3.56 16.95 -7.22
CA PRO A 47 -4.75 16.14 -7.49
C PRO A 47 -5.63 16.08 -6.24
N GLN A 48 -6.93 15.84 -6.41
CA GLN A 48 -7.82 15.66 -5.27
C GLN A 48 -7.46 14.37 -4.52
N SER A 49 -7.52 14.40 -3.18
CA SER A 49 -7.23 13.22 -2.35
C SER A 49 -8.11 12.03 -2.72
N ASN A 50 -9.40 12.24 -3.01
CA ASN A 50 -10.30 11.17 -3.47
C ASN A 50 -9.81 10.51 -4.76
N THR A 51 -9.33 11.29 -5.73
CA THR A 51 -8.77 10.75 -6.98
C THR A 51 -7.54 9.87 -6.69
N LEU A 52 -6.64 10.33 -5.83
CA LEU A 52 -5.45 9.56 -5.45
C LEU A 52 -5.81 8.28 -4.71
N ASN A 53 -6.76 8.34 -3.77
CA ASN A 53 -7.26 7.18 -3.04
C ASN A 53 -7.90 6.16 -3.98
N THR A 54 -8.73 6.58 -4.93
CA THR A 54 -9.35 5.67 -5.90
C THR A 54 -8.31 4.97 -6.77
N ILE A 55 -7.25 5.67 -7.19
CA ILE A 55 -6.14 5.05 -7.95
C ILE A 55 -5.40 4.05 -7.06
N MET A 56 -5.08 4.43 -5.82
CA MET A 56 -4.41 3.56 -4.85
C MET A 56 -5.21 2.29 -4.58
N GLU A 57 -6.49 2.40 -4.22
CA GLU A 57 -7.39 1.27 -3.94
C GLU A 57 -7.45 0.28 -5.12
N TYR A 58 -7.48 0.80 -6.34
CA TYR A 58 -7.43 -0.04 -7.54
C TYR A 58 -6.12 -0.82 -7.64
N ILE A 59 -4.98 -0.15 -7.50
CA ILE A 59 -3.66 -0.77 -7.64
C ILE A 59 -3.43 -1.78 -6.52
N GLU A 60 -3.73 -1.42 -5.27
CA GLU A 60 -3.62 -2.31 -4.11
C GLU A 60 -4.50 -3.54 -4.24
N GLY A 61 -5.76 -3.34 -4.65
CA GLY A 61 -6.73 -4.42 -4.81
C GLY A 61 -6.35 -5.39 -5.93
N LYS A 62 -5.74 -4.90 -7.01
CA LYS A 62 -5.38 -5.72 -8.17
C LYS A 62 -3.99 -6.37 -8.06
N TYR A 63 -2.99 -5.64 -7.56
CA TYR A 63 -1.59 -6.05 -7.66
C TYR A 63 -0.95 -6.46 -6.34
N ILE A 64 -1.39 -5.86 -5.23
CA ILE A 64 -0.75 -6.06 -3.92
C ILE A 64 -1.53 -7.09 -3.07
N ASN A 65 -2.80 -7.36 -3.43
CA ASN A 65 -3.69 -8.27 -2.71
C ASN A 65 -3.87 -7.85 -1.24
N VAL A 66 -3.90 -6.54 -0.98
CA VAL A 66 -4.28 -6.02 0.34
C VAL A 66 -5.80 -6.09 0.46
N LYS A 67 -6.33 -7.26 0.80
CA LYS A 67 -7.71 -7.37 1.30
C LYS A 67 -7.80 -6.86 2.73
N ILE A 68 -7.55 -5.58 2.95
CA ILE A 68 -7.97 -4.89 4.17
C ILE A 68 -8.90 -3.76 3.75
N SER A 69 -10.13 -4.12 3.40
CA SER A 69 -11.18 -3.15 3.17
C SER A 69 -11.58 -2.54 4.53
N LYS A 70 -11.71 -1.20 4.61
CA LYS A 70 -12.28 -0.48 5.78
C LYS A 70 -13.67 -1.03 6.19
N SER A 71 -14.38 -1.68 5.26
CA SER A 71 -15.63 -2.41 5.53
C SER A 71 -15.47 -3.59 6.50
N ASN A 72 -14.27 -4.15 6.64
CA ASN A 72 -13.99 -5.24 7.59
C ASN A 72 -13.71 -4.74 9.01
N LEU A 73 -13.54 -3.43 9.21
CA LEU A 73 -13.36 -2.80 10.52
C LEU A 73 -14.67 -2.19 11.06
N ILE A 74 -15.66 -1.96 10.19
CA ILE A 74 -16.95 -1.35 10.54
C ILE A 74 -18.10 -2.17 9.90
N ALA A 75 -18.19 -3.46 10.23
CA ALA A 75 -19.42 -4.23 10.07
C ALA A 75 -20.24 -4.22 11.38
N GLY A 76 -20.26 -3.09 12.09
CA GLY A 76 -21.20 -2.80 13.19
C GLY A 76 -22.57 -2.33 12.69
N GLY A 77 -23.01 -2.80 11.52
CA GLY A 77 -24.19 -2.31 10.80
C GLY A 77 -25.22 -3.39 10.53
N LYS A 78 -25.98 -3.77 11.57
CA LYS A 78 -27.28 -4.45 11.50
C LYS A 78 -27.36 -5.69 10.58
N GLN A 79 -26.74 -6.79 10.99
CA GLN A 79 -27.25 -8.11 10.64
C GLN A 79 -27.53 -8.90 11.92
N LYS A 80 -28.83 -9.13 12.18
CA LYS A 80 -29.26 -10.07 13.21
C LYS A 80 -28.89 -11.47 12.73
N ILE A 81 -27.81 -12.03 13.24
CA ILE A 81 -27.55 -13.47 13.15
C ILE A 81 -28.16 -14.13 14.39
N ASN A 82 -29.23 -14.88 14.18
CA ASN A 82 -29.81 -15.74 15.21
C ASN A 82 -29.12 -17.10 15.18
N GLN A 83 -28.89 -17.62 16.39
CA GLN A 83 -28.47 -18.97 16.79
C GLN A 83 -26.97 -19.21 16.98
N GLY A 84 -26.57 -19.03 18.25
CA GLY A 84 -25.50 -19.81 18.87
C GLY A 84 -24.22 -19.05 19.20
N GLY A 85 -24.24 -18.23 20.27
CA GLY A 85 -23.03 -17.74 20.94
C GLY A 85 -22.63 -16.31 20.58
N VAL A 86 -22.99 -15.37 21.45
CA VAL A 86 -22.41 -14.02 21.49
C VAL A 86 -21.11 -14.12 22.28
N TYR A 87 -19.96 -13.95 21.62
CA TYR A 87 -18.72 -13.58 22.30
C TYR A 87 -18.56 -12.06 22.14
N ASN A 88 -18.74 -11.35 23.25
CA ASN A 88 -18.21 -10.00 23.38
C ASN A 88 -16.69 -10.13 23.52
N ASP A 89 -15.93 -9.36 22.74
CA ASP A 89 -14.87 -8.52 23.29
C ASP A 89 -14.17 -7.74 22.16
N GLY A 90 -14.46 -6.44 22.08
CA GLY A 90 -13.73 -5.50 21.22
C GLY A 90 -12.30 -5.24 21.69
N GLU A 91 -11.85 -5.91 22.75
CA GLU A 91 -10.53 -5.85 23.35
C GLU A 91 -9.59 -6.88 22.67
N ASP A 92 -10.05 -8.13 22.50
CA ASP A 92 -9.34 -9.20 21.80
C ASP A 92 -8.99 -8.87 20.34
N ILE A 93 -9.88 -8.16 19.65
CA ILE A 93 -9.64 -7.74 18.25
C ILE A 93 -8.56 -6.65 18.18
N LYS A 94 -8.52 -5.73 19.15
CA LYS A 94 -7.51 -4.67 19.20
C LYS A 94 -6.14 -5.23 19.57
N GLU A 95 -6.10 -6.20 20.46
CA GLU A 95 -4.89 -6.93 20.84
C GLU A 95 -4.31 -7.66 19.62
N LEU A 96 -5.16 -8.41 18.89
CA LEU A 96 -4.75 -9.09 17.66
C LEU A 96 -4.20 -8.12 16.60
N ILE A 97 -4.83 -6.96 16.42
CA ILE A 97 -4.35 -5.92 15.48
C ILE A 97 -3.01 -5.35 15.95
N SER A 98 -2.84 -5.11 17.25
CA SER A 98 -1.59 -4.63 17.83
C SER A 98 -0.45 -5.62 17.61
N ASP A 99 -0.72 -6.92 17.82
CA ASP A 99 0.26 -7.99 17.60
C ASP A 99 0.66 -8.12 16.15
N LEU A 100 -0.31 -8.04 15.22
CA LEU A 100 -0.03 -7.98 13.78
C LEU A 100 0.88 -6.80 13.43
N MET A 101 0.59 -5.60 13.95
CA MET A 101 1.42 -4.42 13.72
C MET A 101 2.83 -4.56 14.28
N ASN A 102 2.97 -5.18 15.45
CA ASN A 102 4.27 -5.44 16.04
C ASN A 102 5.08 -6.46 15.24
N MET A 103 4.44 -7.51 14.73
CA MET A 103 5.07 -8.49 13.84
C MET A 103 5.56 -7.84 12.53
N ILE A 104 4.74 -6.96 11.92
CA ILE A 104 5.11 -6.24 10.69
C ILE A 104 6.33 -5.35 10.94
N ARG A 105 6.31 -4.53 12.00
CA ARG A 105 7.46 -3.67 12.36
C ARG A 105 8.74 -4.47 12.57
N GLU A 106 8.64 -5.65 13.17
CA GLU A 106 9.82 -6.49 13.41
C GLU A 106 10.32 -7.13 12.11
N LYS A 107 9.44 -7.45 11.16
CA LYS A 107 9.83 -7.90 9.83
C LYS A 107 10.53 -6.79 9.04
N ASP A 108 10.06 -5.56 9.12
CA ASP A 108 10.70 -4.41 8.45
C ASP A 108 12.14 -4.19 8.94
N LYS A 109 12.38 -4.29 10.25
CA LYS A 109 13.74 -4.23 10.80
C LYS A 109 14.64 -5.36 10.30
N GLN A 110 14.10 -6.57 10.19
CA GLN A 110 14.86 -7.71 9.66
C GLN A 110 15.21 -7.51 8.18
N ILE A 111 14.31 -6.94 7.39
CA ILE A 111 14.55 -6.60 5.98
C ILE A 111 15.66 -5.56 5.89
N SER A 112 15.58 -4.47 6.66
CA SER A 112 16.62 -3.43 6.69
C SER A 112 18.00 -4.00 7.00
N LYS A 113 18.12 -4.92 7.97
CA LYS A 113 19.39 -5.58 8.29
C LYS A 113 19.92 -6.46 7.16
N LYS A 114 19.02 -7.15 6.43
CA LYS A 114 19.41 -7.95 5.27
C LYS A 114 19.90 -7.07 4.13
N ASP A 115 19.28 -5.92 3.92
CA ASP A 115 19.74 -4.95 2.91
C ASP A 115 21.15 -4.45 3.22
N GLU A 116 21.46 -4.13 4.49
CA GLU A 116 22.82 -3.77 4.92
C GLU A 116 23.85 -4.88 4.64
N GLN A 117 23.49 -6.13 4.95
CA GLN A 117 24.35 -7.28 4.67
C GLN A 117 24.60 -7.46 3.17
N ILE A 118 23.57 -7.28 2.35
CA ILE A 118 23.68 -7.31 0.89
C ILE A 118 24.65 -6.23 0.40
N GLN A 119 24.55 -5.00 0.92
CA GLN A 119 25.48 -3.92 0.56
C GLN A 119 26.93 -4.24 0.91
N GLN A 120 27.17 -4.83 2.09
CA GLN A 120 28.52 -5.27 2.49
C GLN A 120 29.08 -6.35 1.56
N LEU A 121 28.27 -7.33 1.18
CA LEU A 121 28.67 -8.37 0.23
C LEU A 121 29.02 -7.79 -1.16
N LEU A 122 28.20 -6.85 -1.64
CA LEU A 122 28.47 -6.16 -2.91
C LEU A 122 29.81 -5.42 -2.88
N GLN A 123 30.14 -4.74 -1.77
CA GLN A 123 31.41 -4.05 -1.60
C GLN A 123 32.62 -5.01 -1.61
N ILE A 124 32.49 -6.17 -0.97
CA ILE A 124 33.54 -7.21 -0.97
C ILE A 124 33.78 -7.76 -2.39
N ILE A 125 32.71 -8.03 -3.14
CA ILE A 125 32.80 -8.54 -4.52
C ILE A 125 33.45 -7.49 -5.44
N ALA A 126 33.06 -6.22 -5.31
CA ALA A 126 33.63 -5.12 -6.07
C ALA A 126 35.14 -4.96 -5.79
N GLY A 127 35.55 -5.03 -4.52
CA GLY A 127 36.96 -4.92 -4.13
C GLY A 127 37.83 -6.08 -4.60
N LYS A 128 37.32 -7.32 -4.62
CA LYS A 128 38.05 -8.48 -5.15
C LYS A 128 38.26 -8.43 -6.67
N SER A 129 37.37 -7.77 -7.41
CA SER A 129 37.46 -7.66 -8.87
C SER A 129 38.55 -6.68 -9.33
N GLN A 130 39.09 -5.84 -8.45
CA GLN A 130 40.17 -4.88 -8.75
C GLN A 130 41.58 -5.42 -8.45
N GLN A 131 41.69 -6.63 -7.90
CA GLN A 131 42.96 -7.28 -7.53
C GLN A 131 43.37 -8.42 -8.48
N LEU A 132 42.59 -8.66 -9.54
CA LEU A 132 42.85 -9.60 -10.64
C LEU A 132 43.19 -8.81 -11.91
#